data_AF-A0A7U4LFK4-F1
#
_entry.id   AF-A0A7U4LFK4-F1
#
_cell.length_a   1.000
_cell.length_b   1.000
_cell.length_c   1.000
_cell.angle_alpha   90.00
_cell.angle_beta   90.00
_cell.angle_gamma   90.00
#
_symmetry.space_group_name_H-M   'P 1'
#
loop_
_entity.id
_entity.type
_entity.pdbx_description
1 polymer ?
#
loop_
_entity_poly.entity_id
_entity_poly.type
_entity_poly.pdbx_seq_one_letter_code
_entity_poly.pdbx_strand_id
1 'polypeptide(L)'
;MPPPENGKTGERLRAFTGFAYGCQFLYGGWFLFHGLNYWFEFYPDRSIQPGPGLVPAIAAAGLMAVVKALEVGIGVALLANRFAALAVVAAWPITLMIAFVTASHGKPFGVGVAVIIIALNAIMSLGYLERYRPMLAVHANARLPVPSHALAAIAGFAAAIAITYLSLALRR
;
A
#
# COMPACT_ATOMS: atom_id res chain seq x y z
N MET A 1 2.15 -18.25 -45.31
CA MET A 1 2.55 -17.72 -43.98
C MET A 1 1.32 -17.78 -43.08
N PRO A 2 1.26 -18.70 -42.10
CA PRO A 2 0.09 -18.77 -41.23
C PRO A 2 0.00 -17.50 -40.35
N PRO A 3 -1.19 -16.95 -40.13
CA PRO A 3 -1.37 -15.75 -39.29
C PRO A 3 -0.99 -16.04 -37.83
N PRO A 4 -0.52 -15.01 -37.08
CA PRO A 4 0.00 -15.19 -35.73
C PRO A 4 -1.08 -15.67 -34.74
N GLU A 5 -0.63 -16.54 -33.83
CA GLU A 5 -1.36 -17.19 -32.73
C GLU A 5 -1.84 -16.19 -31.65
N ASN A 6 -2.58 -15.15 -32.03
CA ASN A 6 -2.96 -14.05 -31.16
C ASN A 6 -4.02 -14.43 -30.09
N GLY A 7 -4.77 -15.51 -30.30
CA GLY A 7 -5.84 -15.93 -29.38
C GLY A 7 -5.33 -16.43 -28.03
N LYS A 8 -4.32 -17.31 -28.02
CA LYS A 8 -3.81 -17.94 -26.80
C LYS A 8 -3.08 -16.95 -25.89
N THR A 9 -2.40 -15.97 -26.46
CA THR A 9 -1.70 -14.92 -25.72
C THR A 9 -2.70 -14.01 -24.98
N GLY A 10 -3.78 -13.60 -25.64
CA GLY A 10 -4.83 -12.77 -25.02
C GLY A 10 -5.55 -13.48 -23.87
N GLU A 11 -5.83 -14.77 -24.01
CA GLU A 11 -6.43 -15.59 -22.95
C GLU A 11 -5.55 -15.69 -21.71
N ARG A 12 -4.24 -15.94 -21.90
CA ARG A 12 -3.26 -15.99 -20.80
C ARG A 12 -3.16 -14.68 -20.04
N LEU A 13 -3.18 -13.54 -20.74
CA LEU A 13 -3.14 -12.21 -20.12
C LEU A 13 -4.39 -11.92 -19.28
N ARG A 14 -5.58 -12.33 -19.77
CA ARG A 14 -6.83 -12.19 -19.02
C ARG A 14 -6.83 -13.07 -17.77
N ALA A 15 -6.38 -14.31 -17.89
CA ALA A 15 -6.26 -15.23 -16.76
C ALA A 15 -5.29 -14.68 -15.69
N PHE A 16 -4.12 -14.19 -16.11
CA PHE A 16 -3.16 -13.57 -15.21
C PHE A 16 -3.71 -12.31 -14.52
N THR A 17 -4.42 -11.47 -15.28
CA THR A 17 -5.06 -10.27 -14.72
C THR A 17 -6.10 -10.66 -13.66
N GLY A 18 -6.95 -11.65 -13.94
CA GLY A 18 -7.91 -12.17 -12.96
C GLY A 18 -7.24 -12.73 -11.71
N PHE A 19 -6.14 -13.47 -11.89
CA PHE A 19 -5.34 -13.99 -10.79
C PHE A 19 -4.72 -12.88 -9.93
N ALA A 20 -4.12 -11.85 -10.54
CA ALA A 20 -3.55 -10.70 -9.85
C ALA A 20 -4.62 -9.92 -9.06
N TYR A 21 -5.84 -9.80 -9.60
CA TYR A 21 -6.97 -9.23 -8.86
C TYR A 21 -7.39 -10.09 -7.66
N GLY A 22 -7.37 -11.42 -7.79
CA GLY A 22 -7.58 -12.33 -6.66
C GLY A 22 -6.53 -12.14 -5.56
N CYS A 23 -5.26 -12.04 -5.93
CA CYS A 23 -4.17 -11.71 -5.00
C CYS A 23 -4.40 -10.36 -4.32
N GLN A 24 -4.83 -9.34 -5.07
CA GLN A 24 -5.15 -8.01 -4.53
C GLN A 24 -6.28 -8.03 -3.53
N PHE A 25 -7.35 -8.77 -3.80
CA PHE A 25 -8.47 -8.89 -2.88
C PHE A 25 -8.04 -9.54 -1.56
N LEU A 26 -7.32 -10.67 -1.64
CA LEU A 26 -6.82 -11.37 -0.46
C LEU A 26 -5.83 -10.53 0.35
N TYR A 27 -4.88 -9.91 -0.33
CA TYR A 27 -3.85 -9.09 0.31
C TYR A 27 -4.43 -7.81 0.93
N GLY A 28 -5.28 -7.09 0.18
CA GLY A 28 -5.95 -5.89 0.66
C GLY A 28 -6.90 -6.18 1.82
N GLY A 29 -7.63 -7.28 1.75
CA GLY A 29 -8.47 -7.77 2.85
C GLY A 29 -7.66 -8.09 4.11
N TRP A 30 -6.53 -8.79 3.95
CA TRP A 30 -5.62 -9.08 5.05
C TRP A 30 -5.07 -7.81 5.70
N PHE A 31 -4.57 -6.86 4.90
CA PHE A 31 -4.07 -5.57 5.38
C PHE A 31 -5.15 -4.78 6.12
N LEU A 32 -6.34 -4.69 5.55
CA LEU A 32 -7.45 -3.96 6.17
C LEU A 32 -7.86 -4.61 7.51
N PHE A 33 -7.98 -5.93 7.53
CA PHE A 33 -8.39 -6.68 8.71
C PHE A 33 -7.37 -6.53 9.86
N HIS A 34 -6.08 -6.74 9.57
CA HIS A 34 -5.00 -6.59 10.57
C HIS A 34 -4.77 -5.14 11.00
N GLY A 35 -4.98 -4.18 10.11
CA GLY A 35 -4.91 -2.76 10.41
C GLY A 35 -6.01 -2.36 11.40
N LEU A 36 -7.27 -2.68 11.08
CA LEU A 36 -8.42 -2.36 11.94
C LEU A 36 -8.36 -3.08 13.29
N ASN A 37 -7.82 -4.29 13.33
CA ASN A 37 -7.68 -5.06 14.57
C ASN A 37 -6.88 -4.31 15.66
N TYR A 38 -5.98 -3.39 15.28
CA TYR A 38 -5.22 -2.60 16.26
C TYR A 38 -6.09 -1.66 17.11
N TRP A 39 -7.21 -1.17 16.58
CA TRP A 39 -8.12 -0.27 17.33
C TRP A 39 -9.37 -0.97 17.86
N PHE A 40 -9.84 -2.01 17.17
CA PHE A 40 -11.09 -2.70 17.51
C PHE A 40 -10.88 -4.04 18.21
N GLU A 41 -9.65 -4.57 18.22
CA GLU A 41 -9.26 -5.78 18.95
C GLU A 41 -10.19 -6.99 18.69
N PHE A 42 -10.58 -7.22 17.42
CA PHE A 42 -11.45 -8.32 17.01
C PHE A 42 -10.93 -9.70 17.43
N TYR A 43 -9.61 -9.86 17.48
CA TYR A 43 -8.95 -11.07 17.96
C TYR A 43 -7.58 -10.71 18.57
N PRO A 44 -7.07 -11.56 19.49
CA PRO A 44 -5.73 -11.38 20.03
C PRO A 44 -4.68 -11.60 18.94
N ASP A 45 -4.05 -10.52 18.48
CA ASP A 45 -3.01 -10.60 17.48
C ASP A 45 -1.72 -11.18 18.07
N ARG A 46 -1.51 -12.48 17.85
CA ARG A 46 -0.28 -13.19 18.19
C ARG A 46 0.73 -13.23 17.05
N SER A 47 0.43 -12.65 15.89
CA SER A 47 1.40 -12.53 14.77
C SER A 47 2.51 -11.54 15.12
N ILE A 48 2.15 -10.59 15.99
CA ILE A 48 3.04 -9.67 16.66
C ILE A 48 3.29 -10.22 18.07
N GLN A 49 4.00 -11.34 18.19
CA GLN A 49 4.53 -11.69 19.51
C GLN A 49 5.64 -10.68 19.82
N PRO A 50 5.57 -9.94 20.94
CA PRO A 50 6.70 -9.16 21.38
C PRO A 50 7.83 -10.12 21.75
N GLY A 51 8.63 -10.53 20.76
CA GLY A 51 9.99 -10.96 21.04
C GLY A 51 10.71 -9.81 21.78
N PRO A 52 11.66 -10.10 22.67
CA PRO A 52 12.38 -9.06 23.40
C PRO A 52 13.20 -8.23 22.41
N GLY A 53 12.65 -7.12 21.90
CA GLY A 53 13.31 -6.33 20.87
C GLY A 53 12.38 -5.42 20.06
N LEU A 54 12.42 -5.59 18.73
CA LEU A 54 11.99 -4.60 17.73
C LEU A 54 10.52 -4.18 17.86
N VAL A 55 9.59 -5.12 17.97
CA VAL A 55 8.16 -4.78 17.97
C VAL A 55 7.76 -3.99 19.22
N PRO A 56 8.07 -4.43 20.47
CA PRO A 56 7.85 -3.61 21.65
C PRO A 56 8.42 -2.20 21.52
N ALA A 57 9.62 -2.05 20.94
CA ALA A 57 10.26 -0.75 20.75
C ALA A 57 9.49 0.14 19.76
N ILE A 58 9.03 -0.42 18.63
CA ILE A 58 8.19 0.29 17.65
C ILE A 58 6.84 0.70 18.27
N ALA A 59 6.25 -0.18 19.08
CA ALA A 59 5.00 0.10 19.78
C ALA A 59 5.17 1.23 20.80
N ALA A 60 6.22 1.17 21.63
CA ALA A 60 6.53 2.22 22.61
C ALA A 60 6.85 3.58 21.95
N ALA A 61 7.43 3.57 20.75
CA ALA A 61 7.68 4.78 19.96
C ALA A 61 6.42 5.35 19.28
N GLY A 62 5.25 4.72 19.42
CA GLY A 62 4.01 5.13 18.75
C GLY A 62 3.97 4.85 17.25
N LEU A 63 5.03 4.29 16.67
CA LEU A 63 5.13 4.02 15.23
C LEU A 63 4.18 2.90 14.79
N MET A 64 3.79 2.01 15.70
CA MET A 64 2.83 0.94 15.39
C MET A 64 1.48 1.50 14.92
N ALA A 65 0.99 2.58 15.51
CA ALA A 65 -0.26 3.22 15.09
C ALA A 65 -0.17 3.77 13.65
N VAL A 66 0.99 4.32 13.28
CA VAL A 66 1.25 4.82 11.92
C VAL A 66 1.25 3.66 10.92
N VAL A 67 1.96 2.56 11.22
CA VAL A 67 1.98 1.36 10.37
C VAL A 67 0.57 0.82 10.17
N LYS A 68 -0.21 0.71 11.25
CA LYS A 68 -1.60 0.21 11.18
C LYS A 68 -2.51 1.14 10.38
N ALA A 69 -2.30 2.45 10.43
CA ALA A 69 -3.08 3.39 9.65
C ALA A 69 -2.76 3.26 8.15
N LEU A 70 -1.49 3.04 7.82
CA LEU A 70 -1.07 2.71 6.45
C LEU A 70 -1.64 1.37 5.99
N GLU A 71 -1.66 0.33 6.84
CA GLU A 71 -2.29 -0.96 6.52
C GLU A 71 -3.78 -0.79 6.16
N VAL A 72 -4.53 -0.01 6.95
CA VAL A 72 -5.94 0.30 6.66
C VAL A 72 -6.06 1.06 5.34
N GLY A 73 -5.29 2.13 5.14
CA GLY A 73 -5.35 2.95 3.93
C GLY A 73 -5.01 2.16 2.66
N ILE A 74 -3.97 1.34 2.70
CA ILE A 74 -3.56 0.44 1.61
C ILE A 74 -4.63 -0.62 1.38
N GLY A 75 -5.14 -1.26 2.44
CA GLY A 75 -6.20 -2.26 2.34
C GLY A 75 -7.45 -1.72 1.66
N VAL A 76 -7.93 -0.55 2.07
CA VAL A 76 -9.06 0.14 1.43
C VAL A 76 -8.76 0.49 -0.03
N ALA A 77 -7.58 1.05 -0.32
CA ALA A 77 -7.19 1.42 -1.68
C ALA A 77 -7.16 0.20 -2.63
N LEU A 78 -6.61 -0.92 -2.17
CA LEU A 78 -6.57 -2.17 -2.91
C LEU A 78 -7.97 -2.77 -3.11
N LEU A 79 -8.78 -2.85 -2.06
CA LEU A 79 -10.14 -3.40 -2.16
C LEU A 79 -11.08 -2.55 -3.02
N ALA A 80 -10.97 -1.22 -2.93
CA ALA A 80 -11.72 -0.30 -3.78
C ALA A 80 -11.16 -0.20 -5.20
N ASN A 81 -10.02 -0.84 -5.48
CA ASN A 81 -9.26 -0.70 -6.73
C ASN A 81 -8.95 0.78 -7.08
N ARG A 82 -8.76 1.63 -6.06
CA ARG A 82 -8.46 3.06 -6.18
C ARG A 82 -7.01 3.27 -5.77
N PHE A 83 -6.22 3.90 -6.64
CA PHE A 83 -4.77 4.05 -6.41
C PHE A 83 -4.02 2.71 -6.21
N ALA A 84 -4.54 1.60 -6.75
CA ALA A 84 -4.02 0.26 -6.50
C ALA A 84 -2.52 0.12 -6.77
N ALA A 85 -2.03 0.66 -7.88
CA ALA A 85 -0.59 0.67 -8.19
C ALA A 85 0.23 1.37 -7.09
N LEU A 86 -0.19 2.56 -6.62
CA LEU A 86 0.49 3.26 -5.54
C LEU A 86 0.40 2.47 -4.22
N ALA A 87 -0.75 1.88 -3.92
CA ALA A 87 -0.96 1.08 -2.72
C ALA A 87 -0.07 -0.16 -2.68
N VAL A 88 0.11 -0.86 -3.80
CA VAL A 88 1.03 -2.00 -3.94
C VAL A 88 2.47 -1.56 -3.66
N VAL A 89 2.91 -0.43 -4.23
CA VAL A 89 4.26 0.11 -3.97
C VAL A 89 4.44 0.49 -2.50
N ALA A 90 3.46 1.19 -1.92
CA ALA A 90 3.47 1.59 -0.51
C ALA A 90 3.44 0.39 0.46
N ALA A 91 2.88 -0.74 0.04
CA ALA A 91 2.81 -1.95 0.85
C ALA A 91 4.15 -2.66 1.03
N TRP A 92 5.11 -2.49 0.11
CA TRP A 92 6.41 -3.19 0.16
C TRP A 92 7.19 -3.03 1.46
N PRO A 93 7.49 -1.82 1.97
CA PRO A 93 8.24 -1.68 3.22
C PRO A 93 7.53 -2.37 4.40
N ILE A 94 6.20 -2.30 4.45
CA ILE A 94 5.40 -2.96 5.49
C ILE A 94 5.44 -4.48 5.32
N THR A 95 5.31 -4.98 4.08
CA THR A 95 5.37 -6.42 3.78
C THR A 95 6.68 -7.02 4.23
N LEU A 96 7.80 -6.35 3.91
CA LEU A 96 9.13 -6.84 4.24
C LEU A 96 9.36 -6.84 5.75
N MET A 97 8.86 -5.83 6.47
CA MET A 97 8.92 -5.82 7.94
C MET A 97 8.07 -6.93 8.56
N ILE A 98 6.83 -7.14 8.07
CA ILE A 98 5.99 -8.26 8.52
C ILE A 98 6.70 -9.58 8.25
N ALA A 99 7.20 -9.79 7.03
CA ALA A 99 7.89 -11.01 6.65
C ALA A 99 9.13 -11.27 7.53
N PHE A 100 9.93 -10.24 7.78
CA PHE A 100 11.08 -10.32 8.68
C PHE A 100 10.68 -10.72 10.10
N VAL A 101 9.74 -9.99 10.72
CA VAL A 101 9.30 -10.24 12.10
C VAL A 101 8.64 -11.61 12.23
N THR A 102 7.78 -11.99 11.28
CA THR A 102 7.06 -13.25 11.35
C THR A 102 7.97 -14.45 11.08
N ALA A 103 8.97 -14.33 10.18
CA ALA A 103 9.96 -15.39 9.93
C ALA A 103 11.03 -15.50 11.03
N SER A 104 11.42 -14.40 11.69
CA SER A 104 12.50 -14.39 12.70
C SER A 104 12.19 -15.25 13.93
N HIS A 105 10.92 -15.58 14.17
CA HIS A 105 10.51 -16.48 15.25
C HIS A 105 10.86 -17.95 15.00
N GLY A 106 11.36 -18.31 13.80
CA GLY A 106 11.82 -19.67 13.48
C GLY A 106 10.71 -20.72 13.38
N LYS A 107 9.43 -20.33 13.50
CA LYS A 107 8.29 -21.23 13.39
C LYS A 107 7.94 -21.44 11.90
N PRO A 108 7.70 -22.69 11.44
CA PRO A 108 7.36 -22.98 10.04
C PRO A 108 6.15 -22.18 9.53
N PHE A 109 5.13 -22.03 10.38
CA PHE A 109 3.96 -21.22 10.06
C PHE A 109 4.32 -19.76 9.75
N GLY A 110 5.20 -19.16 10.55
CA GLY A 110 5.61 -17.77 10.35
C GLY A 110 6.42 -17.58 9.07
N VAL A 111 7.32 -18.51 8.78
CA VAL A 111 8.04 -18.53 7.49
C VAL A 111 7.05 -18.69 6.31
N GLY A 112 6.04 -19.54 6.46
CA GLY A 112 4.98 -19.71 5.45
C GLY A 112 4.21 -18.41 5.19
N VAL A 113 3.80 -17.70 6.25
CA VAL A 113 3.14 -16.39 6.13
C VAL A 113 4.05 -15.40 5.42
N ALA A 114 5.32 -15.31 5.81
CA ALA A 114 6.31 -14.40 5.20
C ALA A 114 6.46 -14.65 3.68
N VAL A 115 6.56 -15.91 3.26
CA VAL A 115 6.65 -16.29 1.85
C VAL A 115 5.37 -15.91 1.10
N ILE A 116 4.20 -16.22 1.66
CA ILE A 116 2.91 -15.95 1.02
C ILE A 116 2.69 -14.44 0.81
N ILE A 117 2.91 -13.61 1.84
CA ILE A 117 2.66 -12.16 1.72
C ILE A 117 3.63 -11.50 0.74
N ILE A 118 4.90 -11.94 0.68
CA ILE A 118 5.86 -11.47 -0.32
C ILE A 118 5.42 -11.90 -1.70
N ALA A 119 5.01 -13.17 -1.89
CA ALA A 119 4.56 -13.69 -3.17
C ALA A 119 3.33 -12.93 -3.69
N LEU A 120 2.33 -12.70 -2.83
CA LEU A 120 1.14 -11.92 -3.19
C LEU A 120 1.51 -10.49 -3.61
N ASN A 121 2.37 -9.81 -2.85
CA ASN A 121 2.79 -8.44 -3.19
C ASN A 121 3.62 -8.39 -4.49
N ALA A 122 4.47 -9.39 -4.72
CA ALA A 122 5.24 -9.55 -5.96
C ALA A 122 4.33 -9.79 -7.17
N ILE A 123 3.37 -10.70 -7.07
CA ILE A 123 2.40 -10.99 -8.15
C ILE A 123 1.61 -9.73 -8.51
N MET A 124 1.10 -9.00 -7.52
CA MET A 124 0.43 -7.72 -7.76
C MET A 124 1.37 -6.70 -8.42
N SER A 125 2.62 -6.62 -7.97
CA SER A 125 3.61 -5.71 -8.55
C SER A 125 3.85 -6.00 -10.03
N LEU A 126 3.93 -7.28 -10.41
CA LEU A 126 4.02 -7.68 -11.81
C LEU A 126 2.74 -7.36 -12.59
N GLY A 127 1.56 -7.54 -11.97
CA GLY A 127 0.27 -7.18 -12.56
C GLY A 127 0.11 -5.69 -12.87
N TYR A 128 0.78 -4.82 -12.09
CA TYR A 128 0.74 -3.36 -12.27
C TYR A 128 2.00 -2.78 -12.92
N LEU A 129 2.90 -3.60 -13.44
CA LEU A 129 4.22 -3.16 -13.94
C LEU A 129 4.12 -2.04 -14.99
N GLU A 130 3.17 -2.14 -15.92
CA GLU A 130 2.92 -1.11 -16.94
C GLU A 130 2.55 0.25 -16.33
N ARG A 131 1.87 0.26 -15.17
CA ARG A 131 1.49 1.50 -14.47
C ARG A 131 2.67 2.14 -13.73
N TYR A 132 3.72 1.38 -13.42
CA TYR A 132 4.94 1.88 -12.77
C TYR A 132 5.94 2.47 -13.76
N ARG A 133 5.83 2.14 -15.06
CA ARG A 133 6.76 2.61 -16.10
C ARG A 133 7.11 4.10 -16.04
N PRO A 134 6.16 5.05 -15.85
CA PRO A 134 6.53 6.47 -15.74
C PRO A 134 7.34 6.80 -14.49
N MET A 135 7.20 6.05 -13.39
CA MET A 135 7.99 6.22 -12.17
C MET A 135 9.41 5.66 -12.30
N LEU A 136 9.63 4.72 -13.23
CA LEU A 136 10.94 4.13 -13.52
C LEU A 136 11.74 4.93 -14.54
N ALA A 137 11.14 5.95 -15.16
CA ALA A 137 11.83 6.83 -16.08
C ALA A 137 12.80 7.74 -15.31
N VAL A 138 14.07 7.75 -15.72
CA VAL A 138 15.11 8.64 -15.14
C VAL A 138 14.69 10.11 -15.19
N HIS A 139 13.97 10.49 -16.25
CA HIS A 139 13.33 11.78 -16.39
C HIS A 139 11.85 11.56 -16.73
N ALA A 140 10.97 11.84 -15.78
CA ALA A 140 9.54 11.89 -16.06
C ALA A 140 9.24 13.17 -16.86
N ASN A 141 8.86 13.03 -18.13
CA ASN A 141 8.27 14.13 -18.90
C ASN A 141 6.84 14.38 -18.40
N ALA A 142 6.72 14.90 -17.17
CA ALA A 142 5.46 15.34 -16.62
C ALA A 142 5.02 16.59 -17.40
N ARG A 143 4.26 16.40 -18.48
CA ARG A 143 3.43 17.46 -19.02
C ARG A 143 2.32 17.69 -18.01
N LEU A 144 2.51 18.64 -17.10
CA LEU A 144 1.39 19.17 -16.33
C LEU A 144 0.47 19.86 -17.34
N PRO A 145 -0.75 19.34 -17.65
CA PRO A 145 -1.76 20.24 -18.15
C PRO A 145 -1.98 21.21 -17.01
N VAL A 146 -1.54 22.47 -17.11
CA VAL A 146 -1.77 23.45 -16.05
C VAL A 146 -3.27 23.74 -16.08
N PRO A 147 -4.11 23.13 -15.24
CA PRO A 147 -5.52 23.44 -15.23
C PRO A 147 -5.60 24.76 -14.47
N SER A 148 -6.38 25.71 -14.95
CA SER A 148 -6.72 26.94 -14.22
C SER A 148 -7.14 26.67 -12.75
N HIS A 149 -7.64 25.47 -12.46
CA HIS A 149 -8.01 24.99 -11.12
C HIS A 149 -6.85 24.66 -10.17
N ALA A 150 -5.65 24.31 -10.66
CA ALA A 150 -4.50 24.01 -9.78
C ALA A 150 -3.92 25.28 -9.15
N LEU A 151 -3.89 26.38 -9.91
CA LEU A 151 -3.55 27.70 -9.39
C LEU A 151 -4.59 28.18 -8.36
N ALA A 152 -5.87 27.92 -8.61
CA ALA A 152 -6.95 28.24 -7.67
C ALA A 152 -6.85 27.43 -6.37
N ALA A 153 -6.47 26.15 -6.43
CA ALA A 153 -6.29 25.31 -5.23
C ALA A 153 -5.09 25.76 -4.38
N ILE A 154 -3.97 26.12 -5.01
CA ILE A 154 -2.78 26.65 -4.32
C ILE A 154 -3.11 28.01 -3.68
N ALA A 155 -3.80 28.89 -4.41
CA ALA A 155 -4.26 30.17 -3.87
C ALA A 155 -5.24 30.00 -2.71
N GLY A 156 -6.16 29.03 -2.80
CA GLY A 156 -7.10 28.71 -1.72
C GLY A 156 -6.40 28.19 -0.45
N PHE A 157 -5.39 27.34 -0.59
CA PHE A 157 -4.62 26.82 0.54
C PHE A 157 -3.79 27.93 1.21
N ALA A 158 -3.18 28.81 0.42
CA ALA A 158 -2.46 29.98 0.93
C ALA A 158 -3.40 30.95 1.67
N ALA A 159 -4.61 31.18 1.14
CA ALA A 159 -5.62 32.01 1.80
C ALA A 159 -6.10 31.40 3.13
N ALA A 160 -6.32 30.09 3.18
CA ALA A 160 -6.72 29.40 4.41
C ALA A 160 -5.64 29.50 5.51
N ILE A 161 -4.36 29.37 5.14
CA ILE A 161 -3.23 29.55 6.06
C ILE A 161 -3.15 31.01 6.52
N ALA A 162 -3.31 31.98 5.62
CA ALA A 162 -3.28 33.41 5.96
C ALA A 162 -4.42 33.80 6.90
N ILE A 163 -5.64 33.30 6.67
CA ILE A 163 -6.80 33.51 7.55
C ILE A 163 -6.56 32.87 8.93
N THR A 164 -5.96 31.68 8.96
CA THR A 164 -5.60 31.01 10.22
C THR A 164 -4.54 31.81 10.99
N TYR A 165 -3.52 32.32 10.31
CA TYR A 165 -2.51 33.17 10.95
C TYR A 165 -3.05 34.51 11.43
N LEU A 166 -3.89 35.17 10.63
CA LEU A 166 -4.50 36.45 10.97
C LEU A 166 -5.47 36.30 12.17
N SER A 167 -6.26 35.24 12.19
CA SER A 167 -7.17 34.95 13.32
C SER A 167 -6.44 34.60 14.61
N LEU A 168 -5.25 33.99 14.53
CA LEU A 168 -4.38 33.76 15.69
C LEU A 168 -3.69 35.05 16.16
N ALA A 169 -3.32 35.95 15.24
CA ALA A 169 -2.68 37.22 15.57
C ALA A 169 -3.66 38.21 16.23
N LEU A 170 -4.93 38.22 15.81
CA LEU A 170 -5.99 39.08 16.39
C LEU A 170 -6.52 38.59 17.75
N ARG A 171 -6.13 37.39 18.21
CA ARG A 171 -6.50 36.82 19.51
C ARG A 171 -5.42 37.03 20.60
N ARG A 172 -4.35 37.78 20.29
CA ARG A 172 -3.32 38.21 21.24
C ARG A 172 -3.52 39.68 21.57
#